data_AF-A0A222G441-F1
#
_entry.id   AF-A0A222G441-F1
#
_cell.length_a   1.000
_cell.length_b   1.000
_cell.length_c   1.000
_cell.angle_alpha   90.00
_cell.angle_beta   90.00
_cell.angle_gamma   90.00
#
_symmetry.space_group_name_H-M   'P 1'
#
loop_
_entity.id
_entity.type
_entity.pdbx_description
1 polymer ?
#
loop_
_entity_poly.entity_id
_entity_poly.type
_entity_poly.pdbx_seq_one_letter_code
_entity_poly.pdbx_strand_id
1 'polypeptide(L)'
;MTNKLSPNEKNKLNKENYCAYVAKLKATGGKFPLNQFGNVNLTSVAEECGFERGSFADKESELSKQLAKDIKLIGTQIKDESEVESSLKKQKDEASKSASKLSKELERTTAEVYKLREVVALLEQEKKALEHKLKGKSEAHESMLDDGRRRFVWD
;
A
#
# COMPACT_ATOMS: atom_id res chain seq x y z
N MET A 1 39.70 -1.42 23.73
CA MET A 1 39.24 -0.02 23.74
C MET A 1 38.67 0.30 22.36
N THR A 2 37.35 0.32 22.19
CA THR A 2 36.75 0.68 20.90
C THR A 2 36.76 2.20 20.78
N ASN A 3 37.74 2.76 20.05
CA ASN A 3 37.73 4.18 19.68
C ASN A 3 36.48 4.44 18.83
N LYS A 4 35.41 4.90 19.47
CA LYS A 4 34.22 5.37 18.78
C LYS A 4 34.58 6.72 18.16
N LEU A 5 34.92 6.70 16.88
CA LEU A 5 35.10 7.91 16.06
C LEU A 5 33.90 8.85 16.25
N SER A 6 34.18 10.15 16.32
CA SER A 6 33.15 11.20 16.34
C SER A 6 32.32 11.14 15.05
N PRO A 7 31.02 11.49 15.06
CA PRO A 7 30.20 11.53 13.85
C PRO A 7 30.83 12.31 12.68
N ASN A 8 31.56 13.39 12.97
CA ASN A 8 32.24 14.19 11.95
C ASN A 8 33.46 13.47 11.35
N GLU A 9 34.22 12.74 12.18
CA GLU A 9 35.38 11.96 11.74
C GLU A 9 34.93 10.76 10.90
N LYS A 10 33.82 10.10 11.29
CA LYS A 10 33.20 9.03 10.51
C LYS A 10 32.76 9.53 9.13
N ASN A 11 32.10 10.70 9.07
CA ASN A 11 31.67 11.28 7.81
C ASN A 11 32.84 11.60 6.87
N LYS A 12 33.96 12.08 7.42
CA LYS A 12 35.17 12.35 6.64
C LYS A 12 35.78 11.05 6.11
N LEU A 13 35.92 10.04 6.95
CA LEU A 13 36.45 8.72 6.57
C LEU A 13 35.58 8.05 5.49
N ASN A 14 34.25 8.10 5.64
CA ASN A 14 33.32 7.52 4.67
C ASN A 14 33.44 8.19 3.29
N LYS A 15 33.64 9.51 3.25
CA LYS A 15 33.90 10.24 2.00
C LYS A 15 35.22 9.82 1.36
N GLU A 16 36.28 9.72 2.15
CA GLU A 16 37.60 9.31 1.66
C GLU A 16 37.57 7.88 1.08
N ASN A 17 36.94 6.94 1.81
CA ASN A 17 36.76 5.56 1.35
C ASN A 17 35.93 5.49 0.06
N TYR A 18 34.82 6.24 0.01
CA TYR A 18 33.97 6.30 -1.17
C TYR A 18 34.71 6.89 -2.39
N CYS A 19 35.48 7.96 -2.22
CA CYS A 19 36.31 8.53 -3.27
C CYS A 19 37.36 7.52 -3.79
N ALA A 20 37.99 6.76 -2.89
CA ALA A 20 38.94 5.71 -3.27
C ALA A 20 38.27 4.59 -4.07
N TYR A 21 37.07 4.17 -3.66
CA TYR A 21 36.26 3.20 -4.40
C TYR A 21 35.88 3.69 -5.81
N VAL A 22 35.41 4.93 -5.93
CA VAL A 22 35.09 5.54 -7.23
C VAL A 22 36.33 5.67 -8.12
N ALA A 23 37.48 6.04 -7.55
CA ALA A 23 38.74 6.09 -8.29
C ALA A 23 39.15 4.71 -8.80
N LYS A 24 38.98 3.66 -7.97
CA LYS A 24 39.22 2.27 -8.36
C LYS A 24 38.30 1.85 -9.50
N LEU A 25 36.99 2.14 -9.41
CA LEU A 25 36.03 1.86 -10.50
C LEU A 25 36.42 2.55 -11.80
N LYS A 26 36.82 3.83 -11.74
CA LYS A 26 37.27 4.57 -12.94
C LYS A 26 38.54 3.97 -13.53
N ALA A 27 39.50 3.56 -12.69
CA ALA A 27 40.76 2.97 -13.13
C ALA A 27 40.58 1.58 -13.77
N THR A 28 39.65 0.78 -13.25
CA THR A 28 39.38 -0.57 -13.78
C THR A 28 38.33 -0.59 -14.90
N GLY A 29 37.70 0.56 -15.20
CA GLY A 29 36.54 0.62 -16.10
C GLY A 29 35.30 -0.09 -15.54
N GLY A 30 35.27 -0.36 -14.23
CA GLY A 30 34.15 -0.98 -13.54
C GLY A 30 32.92 -0.08 -13.47
N LYS A 31 31.74 -0.69 -13.39
CA LYS A 31 30.45 0.02 -13.23
C LYS A 31 29.84 -0.24 -11.87
N PHE A 32 28.88 0.58 -11.46
CA PHE A 32 28.18 0.36 -10.19
C PHE A 32 27.34 -0.93 -10.22
N PRO A 33 27.38 -1.74 -9.14
CA PRO A 33 26.58 -2.96 -9.06
C PRO A 33 25.09 -2.62 -9.01
N LEU A 34 24.27 -3.44 -9.65
CA LEU A 34 22.81 -3.33 -9.60
C LEU A 34 22.19 -4.31 -8.60
N ASN A 35 21.05 -3.92 -8.04
CA ASN A 35 20.17 -4.77 -7.26
C ASN A 35 19.14 -5.45 -8.18
N GLN A 36 18.40 -6.42 -7.65
CA GLN A 36 17.34 -7.16 -8.35
C GLN A 36 16.27 -6.26 -9.00
N PHE A 37 16.10 -5.04 -8.50
CA PHE A 37 15.14 -4.05 -9.00
C PHE A 37 15.72 -3.07 -10.04
N GLY A 38 16.98 -3.26 -10.48
CA GLY A 38 17.63 -2.36 -11.45
C GLY A 38 18.17 -1.05 -10.87
N ASN A 39 18.09 -0.85 -9.55
CA ASN A 39 18.72 0.26 -8.84
C ASN A 39 20.14 -0.09 -8.40
N VAL A 40 20.99 0.89 -8.14
CA VAL A 40 22.33 0.65 -7.59
C VAL A 40 22.26 -0.09 -6.26
N ASN A 41 23.04 -1.16 -6.14
CA ASN A 41 23.13 -1.94 -4.91
C ASN A 41 23.97 -1.21 -3.87
N LEU A 42 23.29 -0.36 -3.08
CA LEU A 42 23.90 0.42 -2.01
C LEU A 42 24.55 -0.45 -0.93
N THR A 43 24.10 -1.69 -0.74
CA THR A 43 24.69 -2.61 0.24
C THR A 43 26.07 -3.03 -0.21
N SER A 44 26.20 -3.50 -1.45
CA SER A 44 27.51 -3.90 -2.01
C SER A 44 28.49 -2.73 -2.07
N VAL A 45 28.02 -1.54 -2.45
CA VAL A 45 28.87 -0.33 -2.44
C VAL A 45 29.36 0.00 -1.03
N ALA A 46 28.49 -0.08 -0.02
CA ALA A 46 28.85 0.23 1.35
C ALA A 46 29.82 -0.81 1.94
N GLU A 47 29.65 -2.10 1.61
CA GLU A 47 30.58 -3.18 1.97
C GLU A 47 31.97 -2.97 1.36
N GLU A 48 32.05 -2.63 0.07
CA GLU A 48 33.33 -2.35 -0.60
C GLU A 48 34.02 -1.10 -0.04
N CYS A 49 33.26 -0.10 0.40
CA CYS A 49 33.80 1.10 1.02
C CYS A 49 34.04 0.96 2.55
N GLY A 50 33.65 -0.16 3.15
CA GLY A 50 33.83 -0.44 4.58
C GLY A 50 32.96 0.40 5.53
N PHE A 51 31.75 0.81 5.11
CA PHE A 51 30.81 1.55 5.97
C PHE A 51 29.37 1.03 5.87
N GLU A 52 28.50 1.49 6.77
CA GLU A 52 27.10 1.06 6.81
C GLU A 52 26.26 1.70 5.69
N ARG A 53 25.34 0.91 5.10
CA ARG A 53 24.36 1.37 4.08
C ARG A 53 23.60 2.63 4.50
N GLY A 54 23.37 2.82 5.80
CA GLY A 54 22.72 4.00 6.37
C GLY A 54 23.39 5.33 6.01
N SER A 55 24.67 5.32 5.64
CA SER A 55 25.41 6.51 5.18
C SER A 55 24.82 7.12 3.90
N PHE A 56 24.05 6.35 3.13
CA PHE A 56 23.32 6.80 1.94
C PHE A 56 21.82 7.03 2.17
N ALA A 57 21.32 6.87 3.40
CA ALA A 57 19.89 6.99 3.69
C ALA A 57 19.39 8.43 3.44
N ASP A 58 20.19 9.41 3.84
CA ASP A 58 19.86 10.82 3.67
C ASP A 58 20.17 11.29 2.25
N LYS A 59 19.13 11.58 1.47
CA LYS A 59 19.25 12.11 0.10
C LYS A 59 19.90 13.49 0.03
N GLU A 60 19.89 14.23 1.13
CA GLU A 60 20.50 15.56 1.20
C GLU A 60 21.99 15.51 1.57
N SER A 61 22.48 14.35 2.01
CA SER A 61 23.88 14.18 2.39
C SER A 61 24.81 14.41 1.20
N GLU A 62 26.01 14.91 1.48
CA GLU A 62 27.01 15.14 0.43
C GLU A 62 27.41 13.82 -0.26
N LEU A 63 27.45 12.71 0.49
CA LEU A 63 27.77 11.37 -0.01
C LEU A 63 26.71 10.86 -0.99
N SER A 64 25.42 11.01 -0.67
CA SER A 64 24.35 10.56 -1.56
C SER A 64 24.27 11.42 -2.83
N LYS A 65 24.51 12.74 -2.71
CA LYS A 65 24.63 13.64 -3.87
C LYS A 65 25.83 13.29 -4.76
N GLN A 66 26.96 12.95 -4.16
CA GLN A 66 28.16 12.53 -4.89
C GLN A 66 27.91 11.21 -5.62
N LEU A 67 27.31 10.23 -4.93
CA LEU A 67 26.89 8.97 -5.52
C LEU A 67 25.97 9.16 -6.73
N ALA A 68 24.95 10.01 -6.61
CA ALA A 68 24.05 10.28 -7.73
C ALA A 68 24.76 10.90 -8.95
N LYS A 69 25.81 11.71 -8.74
CA LYS A 69 26.63 12.26 -9.83
C LYS A 69 27.53 11.20 -10.43
N ASP A 70 28.19 10.38 -9.61
CA ASP A 70 29.10 9.34 -10.08
C ASP A 70 28.36 8.24 -10.84
N ILE A 71 27.15 7.87 -10.41
CA ILE A 71 26.28 6.94 -11.14
C ILE A 71 26.00 7.45 -12.56
N LYS A 72 25.76 8.75 -12.73
CA LYS A 72 25.53 9.35 -14.05
C LYS A 72 26.80 9.38 -14.92
N LEU A 73 27.97 9.54 -14.30
CA LEU A 73 29.25 9.64 -15.01
C LEU A 73 29.83 8.27 -15.39
N ILE A 74 29.79 7.29 -14.49
CA ILE A 74 30.37 5.96 -14.69
C ILE A 74 29.35 5.00 -15.31
N GLY A 75 28.08 5.16 -14.96
CA GLY A 75 27.00 4.25 -15.34
C GLY A 75 26.87 3.05 -14.42
N THR A 76 25.81 2.29 -14.60
CA THR A 76 25.51 1.06 -13.88
C THR A 76 25.83 -0.17 -14.73
N GLN A 77 26.11 -1.29 -14.07
CA GLN A 77 26.28 -2.56 -14.74
C GLN A 77 24.99 -2.89 -15.52
N ILE A 78 25.08 -3.16 -16.81
CA ILE A 78 23.91 -3.49 -17.62
C ILE A 78 23.52 -4.91 -17.23
N LYS A 79 22.31 -5.09 -16.68
CA LYS A 79 21.74 -6.43 -16.52
C LYS A 79 21.25 -6.86 -17.89
N ASP A 80 21.54 -8.09 -18.32
CA ASP A 80 21.15 -8.60 -19.63
C ASP A 80 19.66 -8.32 -19.88
N GLU A 81 19.37 -7.57 -20.94
CA GLU A 81 18.03 -7.05 -21.25
C GLU A 81 16.99 -8.19 -21.33
N SER A 82 17.42 -9.39 -21.73
CA SER A 82 16.57 -10.58 -21.86
C SER A 82 15.98 -11.08 -20.52
N GLU A 83 16.74 -11.03 -19.42
CA GLU A 83 16.24 -11.44 -18.11
C GLU A 83 15.26 -10.42 -17.54
N VAL A 84 15.52 -9.13 -17.78
CA VAL A 84 14.67 -8.03 -17.31
C VAL A 84 13.32 -8.04 -18.04
N GLU A 85 13.32 -8.21 -19.37
CA GLU A 85 12.08 -8.31 -20.14
C GLU A 85 11.25 -9.54 -19.74
N SER A 86 11.89 -10.69 -19.50
CA SER A 86 11.16 -11.91 -19.11
C SER A 86 10.49 -11.79 -17.74
N SER A 87 11.16 -11.14 -16.77
CA SER A 87 10.64 -10.92 -15.43
C SER A 87 9.53 -9.86 -15.41
N LEU A 88 9.69 -8.77 -16.18
CA LEU A 88 8.65 -7.76 -16.37
C LEU A 88 7.41 -8.34 -17.05
N LYS A 89 7.59 -9.22 -18.03
CA LYS A 89 6.47 -9.91 -18.70
C LYS A 89 5.71 -10.81 -17.74
N LYS A 90 6.40 -11.58 -16.90
CA LYS A 90 5.77 -12.39 -15.83
C LYS A 90 4.99 -11.52 -14.85
N GLN A 91 5.56 -10.42 -14.37
CA GLN A 91 4.88 -9.49 -13.47
C GLN A 91 3.64 -8.86 -14.11
N LYS A 92 3.73 -8.48 -15.39
CA LYS A 92 2.58 -7.94 -16.15
C LYS A 92 1.47 -8.98 -16.29
N ASP A 93 1.81 -10.22 -16.61
CA ASP A 93 0.85 -11.31 -16.76
C ASP A 93 0.18 -11.65 -15.42
N GLU A 94 0.93 -11.66 -14.32
CA GLU A 94 0.42 -11.85 -12.96
C GLU A 94 -0.51 -10.70 -12.54
N ALA A 95 -0.09 -9.45 -12.78
CA ALA A 95 -0.90 -8.27 -12.48
C ALA A 95 -2.20 -8.23 -13.32
N SER A 96 -2.15 -8.62 -14.58
CA SER A 96 -3.33 -8.71 -15.43
C SER A 96 -4.31 -9.78 -14.94
N LYS A 97 -3.79 -10.94 -14.53
CA LYS A 97 -4.60 -12.02 -13.95
C LYS A 97 -5.24 -11.61 -12.63
N SER A 98 -4.50 -10.95 -11.74
CA SER A 98 -5.04 -10.49 -10.45
C SER A 98 -6.08 -9.39 -10.64
N ALA A 99 -5.84 -8.41 -11.53
CA ALA A 99 -6.80 -7.38 -11.87
C ALA A 99 -8.10 -7.97 -12.42
N SER A 100 -8.00 -8.96 -13.32
CA SER A 100 -9.18 -9.63 -13.88
C SER A 100 -9.99 -10.41 -12.82
N LYS A 101 -9.32 -11.02 -11.85
CA LYS A 101 -9.99 -11.71 -10.73
C LYS A 101 -10.70 -10.71 -9.82
N LEU A 102 -10.00 -9.64 -9.42
CA LEU A 102 -10.55 -8.59 -8.56
C LEU A 102 -11.75 -7.90 -9.22
N SER A 103 -11.69 -7.63 -10.52
CA SER A 103 -12.83 -7.07 -11.27
C SER A 103 -14.07 -7.97 -11.18
N LYS A 104 -13.91 -9.28 -11.35
CA LYS A 104 -15.01 -10.24 -11.26
C LYS A 104 -15.58 -10.36 -9.85
N GLU A 105 -14.73 -10.31 -8.82
CA GLU A 105 -15.17 -10.31 -7.42
C GLU A 105 -15.93 -9.03 -7.07
N LEU A 106 -15.47 -7.88 -7.60
CA LEU A 106 -16.14 -6.59 -7.41
C LEU A 106 -17.53 -6.58 -8.08
N GLU A 107 -17.65 -7.09 -9.30
CA GLU A 107 -18.96 -7.24 -9.96
C GLU A 107 -19.93 -8.15 -9.18
N ARG A 108 -19.44 -9.26 -8.63
CA ARG A 108 -20.25 -10.18 -7.81
C ARG A 108 -20.73 -9.52 -6.52
N THR A 109 -19.80 -8.93 -5.77
CA THR A 109 -20.11 -8.28 -4.49
C THR A 109 -21.02 -7.08 -4.67
N THR A 110 -20.84 -6.29 -5.72
CA THR A 110 -21.76 -5.17 -6.03
C THR A 110 -23.16 -5.69 -6.37
N ALA A 111 -23.29 -6.74 -7.16
CA ALA A 111 -24.59 -7.36 -7.45
C ALA A 111 -25.28 -7.91 -6.18
N GLU A 112 -24.52 -8.52 -5.26
CA GLU A 112 -25.05 -8.97 -3.96
C GLU A 112 -25.52 -7.80 -3.10
N VAL A 113 -24.75 -6.70 -3.04
CA VAL A 113 -25.14 -5.49 -2.31
C VAL A 113 -26.44 -4.89 -2.86
N TYR A 114 -26.62 -4.85 -4.18
CA TYR A 114 -27.87 -4.38 -4.77
C TYR A 114 -29.06 -5.24 -4.36
N LYS A 115 -28.93 -6.58 -4.44
CA LYS A 115 -29.99 -7.50 -4.01
C LYS A 115 -30.32 -7.36 -2.54
N LEU A 116 -29.31 -7.25 -1.67
CA LEU A 116 -29.52 -7.06 -0.25
C LEU A 116 -30.22 -5.74 0.05
N ARG A 117 -29.89 -4.66 -0.66
CA ARG A 117 -30.57 -3.37 -0.54
C ARG A 117 -32.05 -3.45 -0.94
N GLU A 118 -32.38 -4.17 -2.01
CA GLU A 118 -33.78 -4.40 -2.40
C GLU A 118 -34.55 -5.17 -1.33
N VAL A 119 -33.96 -6.24 -0.78
CA VAL A 119 -34.59 -7.03 0.30
C VAL A 119 -34.80 -6.17 1.55
N VAL A 120 -33.82 -5.35 1.93
CA VAL A 120 -33.96 -4.42 3.07
C VAL A 120 -35.10 -3.43 2.84
N ALA A 121 -35.19 -2.84 1.64
CA ALA A 121 -36.27 -1.91 1.32
C ALA A 121 -37.66 -2.57 1.40
N LEU A 122 -37.80 -3.79 0.91
CA LEU A 122 -39.05 -4.56 1.00
C LEU A 122 -39.42 -4.87 2.47
N LEU A 123 -38.46 -5.36 3.25
CA LEU A 123 -38.68 -5.67 4.67
C LEU A 123 -39.03 -4.42 5.49
N GLU A 124 -38.40 -3.28 5.20
CA GLU A 124 -38.75 -2.00 5.83
C GLU A 124 -40.18 -1.56 5.50
N GLN A 125 -40.61 -1.74 4.24
CA GLN A 125 -41.97 -1.45 3.83
C GLN A 125 -42.99 -2.36 4.51
N GLU A 126 -42.71 -3.66 4.58
CA GLU A 126 -43.55 -4.63 5.29
C GLU A 126 -43.65 -4.31 6.78
N LYS A 127 -42.53 -3.96 7.41
CA LYS A 127 -42.50 -3.56 8.82
C LYS A 127 -43.40 -2.35 9.06
N LYS A 128 -43.29 -1.31 8.24
CA LYS A 128 -44.16 -0.12 8.34
C LYS A 128 -45.64 -0.48 8.15
N ALA A 129 -45.96 -1.35 7.20
CA ALA A 129 -47.32 -1.79 6.95
C ALA A 129 -47.89 -2.59 8.14
N LEU A 130 -47.07 -3.44 8.77
CA LEU A 130 -47.45 -4.20 9.95
C LEU A 130 -47.62 -3.31 11.19
N GLU A 131 -46.73 -2.34 11.39
CA GLU A 131 -46.84 -1.33 12.45
C GLU A 131 -48.14 -0.53 12.33
N HIS A 132 -48.50 -0.09 11.11
CA HIS A 132 -49.76 0.60 10.86
C HIS A 132 -50.97 -0.30 11.14
N LYS A 133 -50.94 -1.57 10.72
CA LYS A 133 -52.01 -2.54 11.01
C LYS A 133 -52.16 -2.80 12.51
N LEU A 134 -51.05 -2.91 13.23
CA LEU A 134 -51.05 -3.10 14.68
C LEU A 134 -51.66 -1.88 15.39
N LYS A 135 -51.25 -0.67 15.00
CA LYS A 135 -51.77 0.57 15.54
C LYS A 135 -53.28 0.70 15.30
N GLY A 136 -53.74 0.48 14.07
CA GLY A 136 -55.17 0.53 13.75
C GLY A 136 -56.00 -0.51 14.51
N LYS A 137 -55.47 -1.72 14.73
CA LYS A 137 -56.13 -2.73 15.59
C LYS A 137 -56.20 -2.29 17.05
N SER A 138 -55.14 -1.66 17.56
CA SER A 138 -55.11 -1.12 18.93
C SER A 138 -56.15 -0.01 19.11
N GLU A 139 -56.20 0.95 18.18
CA GLU A 139 -57.15 2.06 18.20
C GLU A 139 -58.61 1.56 18.08
N ALA A 140 -58.86 0.59 17.19
CA ALA A 140 -60.19 -0.03 17.07
C ALA A 140 -60.61 -0.78 18.33
N HIS A 141 -59.68 -1.48 18.98
CA HIS A 141 -59.93 -2.17 20.24
C HIS A 141 -60.20 -1.18 21.38
N GLU A 142 -59.44 -0.08 21.48
CA GLU A 142 -59.70 0.98 22.45
C GLU A 142 -61.06 1.64 22.24
N SER A 143 -61.43 1.97 21.00
CA SER A 143 -62.75 2.52 20.68
C SER A 143 -63.88 1.57 21.10
N MET A 144 -63.72 0.27 20.85
CA MET A 144 -64.72 -0.74 21.25
C MET A 144 -64.86 -0.84 22.78
N LEU A 145 -63.75 -0.77 23.51
CA LEU A 145 -63.77 -0.74 24.98
C LEU A 145 -64.43 0.54 25.50
N ASP A 146 -64.15 1.68 24.89
CA ASP A 146 -64.72 2.97 25.32
C ASP A 146 -66.23 3.03 25.07
N ASP A 147 -66.71 2.58 23.90
CA ASP A 147 -68.13 2.46 23.60
C ASP A 147 -68.85 1.48 24.54
N GLY A 148 -68.21 0.36 24.86
CA GLY A 148 -68.72 -0.61 25.83
C GLY A 148 -68.83 -0.04 27.25
N ARG A 149 -67.84 0.75 27.68
CA ARG A 149 -67.85 1.47 28.97
C ARG A 149 -68.95 2.53 29.01
N ARG A 150 -69.11 3.33 27.94
CA ARG A 150 -70.14 4.37 27.88
C ARG A 150 -71.57 3.80 27.94
N ARG A 151 -71.82 2.63 27.38
CA ARG A 151 -73.13 1.96 27.45
C ARG A 151 -73.55 1.52 28.85
N PHE A 152 -72.61 1.31 29.77
CA PHE A 152 -72.88 0.81 31.13
C PHE A 152 -72.95 1.91 32.22
N VAL A 153 -72.72 3.18 31.86
CA VAL A 153 -72.71 4.31 32.81
C VAL A 153 -74.04 5.10 32.78
N TRP A 154 -74.99 4.72 31.91
CA TRP A 154 -76.30 5.37 31.74
C TRP A 154 -77.50 4.49 32.16
N ASP A 155 -77.27 3.52 33.06
CA ASP A 155 -78.33 2.80 33.80
C ASP A 155 -78.20 3.08 35.31
#